data_AF-A0A376L1T4-F1
#
_entry.id   AF-A0A376L1T4-F1
#
_cell.length_a   1.000
_cell.length_b   1.000
_cell.length_c   1.000
_cell.angle_alpha   90.00
_cell.angle_beta   90.00
_cell.angle_gamma   90.00
#
_symmetry.space_group_name_H-M   'P 1'
#
loop_
_entity.id
_entity.type
_entity.pdbx_description
1 polymer ?
#
loop_
_entity_poly.entity_id
_entity_poly.type
_entity_poly.pdbx_seq_one_letter_code
_entity_poly.pdbx_strand_id
1 'polypeptide(L)'
;MSISGAQIRENPFRYWEYIPTEVKPFFVRTVAILGGESSGKSTLVNKLANIFNTTSAWEYGRDYVFSHLGGDEIALQYSDYDKIALATHNTLILQ
;
A
#
# COMPACT_ATOMS: atom_id res chain seq x y z
N MET A 1 -13.04 30.80 0.25
CA MET A 1 -13.65 30.18 1.45
C MET A 1 -12.53 29.92 2.46
N SER A 2 -12.75 30.21 3.74
CA SER A 2 -11.83 29.81 4.81
C SER A 2 -12.19 28.41 5.30
N ILE A 3 -11.18 27.58 5.54
CA ILE A 3 -11.29 26.20 6.07
C ILE A 3 -10.45 26.13 7.35
N SER A 4 -11.00 25.51 8.39
CA SER A 4 -10.29 25.25 9.65
C SER A 4 -9.74 23.83 9.72
N GLY A 5 -8.67 23.64 10.51
CA GLY A 5 -8.12 22.30 10.76
C GLY A 5 -9.08 21.36 11.48
N ALA A 6 -10.07 21.87 12.22
CA ALA A 6 -11.11 21.06 12.86
C ALA A 6 -12.02 20.39 11.82
N GLN A 7 -12.44 21.15 10.80
CA GLN A 7 -13.26 20.63 9.70
C GLN A 7 -12.53 19.55 8.89
N ILE A 8 -11.23 19.74 8.66
CA ILE A 8 -10.40 18.73 7.98
C ILE A 8 -10.36 17.43 8.80
N ARG A 9 -10.11 17.50 10.11
CA ARG A 9 -10.03 16.30 10.95
C ARG A 9 -11.36 15.56 11.09
N GLU A 10 -12.48 16.27 11.03
CA GLU A 10 -13.82 15.68 11.11
C GLU A 10 -14.21 14.94 9.81
N ASN A 11 -13.87 15.51 8.65
CA ASN A 11 -14.12 14.85 7.35
C ASN A 11 -13.00 15.15 6.33
N PRO A 12 -11.86 14.43 6.40
CA PRO A 12 -10.68 14.73 5.59
C PRO A 12 -10.94 14.58 4.09
N PHE A 13 -11.71 13.56 3.69
CA PHE A 13 -12.00 13.28 2.28
C PHE A 13 -12.88 14.35 1.64
N ARG A 14 -13.77 15.01 2.40
CA ARG A 14 -14.55 16.15 1.91
C ARG A 14 -13.68 17.36 1.55
N TYR A 15 -12.54 17.51 2.22
CA TYR A 15 -11.65 18.66 2.09
C TYR A 15 -10.26 18.27 1.54
N TRP A 16 -10.18 17.16 0.81
CA TRP A 16 -8.92 16.53 0.38
C TRP A 16 -7.97 17.47 -0.38
N GLU A 17 -8.53 18.34 -1.23
CA GLU A 17 -7.79 19.32 -2.03
C GLU A 17 -7.13 20.42 -1.19
N TYR A 18 -7.55 20.61 0.06
CA TYR A 18 -6.98 21.60 0.98
C TYR A 18 -5.89 21.02 1.89
N ILE A 19 -5.65 19.70 1.84
CA ILE A 19 -4.64 19.03 2.66
C ILE A 19 -3.32 18.99 1.87
N PRO A 20 -2.20 19.52 2.42
CA PRO A 20 -0.89 19.39 1.79
C PRO A 20 -0.50 17.91 1.58
N THR A 21 0.21 17.63 0.50
CA THR A 21 0.58 16.25 0.12
C THR A 21 1.35 15.52 1.22
N GLU A 22 2.19 16.23 1.98
CA GLU A 22 2.97 15.71 3.10
C GLU A 22 2.10 15.26 4.29
N VAL A 23 0.87 15.79 4.38
CA VAL A 23 -0.05 15.54 5.50
C VAL A 23 -1.16 14.54 5.11
N LYS A 24 -1.44 14.37 3.82
CA LYS A 24 -2.40 13.38 3.31
C LYS A 24 -2.18 11.96 3.88
N PRO A 25 -0.95 11.44 4.06
CA PRO A 25 -0.71 10.12 4.64
C PRO A 25 -1.29 9.91 6.05
N PHE A 26 -1.51 10.98 6.83
CA PHE A 26 -2.12 10.87 8.16
C PHE A 26 -3.65 10.70 8.13
N PHE A 27 -4.27 10.91 6.97
CA PHE A 27 -5.72 10.85 6.78
C PHE A 27 -6.18 9.74 5.83
N VAL A 28 -5.27 9.12 5.07
CA VAL A 28 -5.59 7.96 4.24
C VAL A 28 -5.96 6.75 5.10
N ARG A 29 -6.80 5.87 4.55
CA ARG A 29 -7.08 4.56 5.13
C ARG A 29 -6.36 3.50 4.33
N THR A 30 -5.45 2.77 4.97
CA THR A 30 -4.78 1.62 4.37
C THR A 30 -5.62 0.36 4.57
N VAL A 31 -5.92 -0.35 3.48
CA VAL A 31 -6.68 -1.60 3.51
C VAL A 31 -5.77 -2.74 3.05
N ALA A 32 -5.46 -3.68 3.95
CA ALA A 32 -4.67 -4.86 3.63
C ALA A 32 -5.58 -6.02 3.21
N ILE A 33 -5.28 -6.66 2.07
CA ILE A 33 -5.98 -7.86 1.57
C ILE A 33 -5.08 -9.08 1.81
N LEU A 34 -5.53 -9.98 2.68
CA LEU A 34 -4.80 -11.19 3.08
C LEU A 34 -5.43 -12.44 2.45
N GLY A 35 -4.63 -13.45 2.14
CA GLY A 35 -5.12 -14.74 1.63
C GLY A 35 -4.03 -15.59 0.97
N GLY A 36 -4.37 -16.85 0.69
CA GLY A 36 -3.46 -17.83 0.12
C GLY A 36 -2.91 -17.46 -1.26
N GLU A 37 -1.81 -18.09 -1.65
CA GLU A 37 -1.24 -17.86 -2.98
C GLU A 37 -2.23 -18.20 -4.10
N SER A 38 -2.15 -17.48 -5.22
CA SER A 38 -3.04 -17.68 -6.39
C SER A 38 -4.56 -17.55 -6.11
N SER A 39 -4.98 -16.98 -4.98
CA SER A 39 -6.40 -16.78 -4.65
C SER A 39 -7.05 -15.54 -5.29
N GLY A 40 -6.42 -14.93 -6.29
CA GLY A 40 -6.93 -13.75 -7.00
C GLY A 40 -6.73 -12.40 -6.31
N LYS A 41 -5.93 -12.33 -5.23
CA LYS A 41 -5.69 -11.08 -4.46
C LYS A 41 -5.22 -9.93 -5.33
N SER A 42 -4.19 -10.15 -6.15
CA SER A 42 -3.63 -9.10 -7.02
C SER A 42 -4.67 -8.58 -8.01
N THR A 43 -5.53 -9.47 -8.55
CA THR A 43 -6.64 -9.08 -9.42
C THR A 43 -7.67 -8.24 -8.66
N LEU A 44 -8.00 -8.60 -7.43
CA LEU A 44 -8.94 -7.85 -6.59
C LEU A 44 -8.39 -6.47 -6.23
N VAL A 45 -7.13 -6.38 -5.79
CA VAL A 45 -6.44 -5.13 -5.46
C VAL A 45 -6.47 -4.18 -6.66
N ASN A 46 -6.10 -4.66 -7.85
CA ASN A 46 -6.11 -3.84 -9.08
C ASN A 46 -7.51 -3.35 -9.44
N LYS A 47 -8.53 -4.21 -9.31
CA LYS A 47 -9.92 -3.80 -9.58
C LYS A 47 -10.40 -2.75 -8.59
N LEU A 48 -10.09 -2.89 -7.30
CA LEU A 48 -10.45 -1.91 -6.29
C LEU A 48 -9.75 -0.58 -6.52
N ALA A 49 -8.44 -0.61 -6.81
CA ALA A 49 -7.67 0.59 -7.13
C ALA A 49 -8.29 1.38 -8.30
N ASN A 50 -8.66 0.67 -9.37
CA ASN A 50 -9.30 1.28 -10.54
C ASN A 50 -10.71 1.81 -10.24
N ILE A 51 -11.53 1.07 -9.49
CA ILE A 51 -12.92 1.50 -9.17
C ILE A 51 -12.92 2.73 -8.27
N PHE A 52 -12.02 2.79 -7.29
CA PHE A 52 -11.93 3.90 -6.34
C PHE A 52 -10.98 5.01 -6.78
N ASN A 53 -10.39 4.90 -7.98
CA ASN A 53 -9.38 5.81 -8.51
C ASN A 53 -8.28 6.13 -7.47
N THR A 54 -7.75 5.07 -6.86
CA THR A 54 -6.77 5.13 -5.77
C THR A 54 -5.52 4.31 -6.10
N THR A 55 -4.48 4.46 -5.30
CA THR A 55 -3.22 3.74 -5.46
C THR A 55 -3.29 2.33 -4.85
N SER A 56 -2.36 1.47 -5.23
CA SER A 56 -2.22 0.14 -4.62
C SER A 56 -0.76 -0.28 -4.53
N ALA A 57 -0.38 -0.74 -3.34
CA ALA A 57 0.92 -1.34 -3.14
C ALA A 57 0.86 -2.83 -3.46
N TRP A 58 1.89 -3.29 -4.18
CA TRP A 58 2.02 -4.66 -4.61
C TRP A 58 2.77 -5.49 -3.56
N GLU A 59 2.61 -6.81 -3.65
CA GLU A 59 3.29 -7.78 -2.77
C GLU A 59 4.79 -7.85 -3.13
N TYR A 60 5.62 -7.07 -2.42
CA TYR A 60 7.07 -7.04 -2.67
C TYR A 60 7.74 -8.41 -2.47
N GLY A 61 7.20 -9.28 -1.62
CA GLY A 61 7.73 -10.62 -1.40
C GLY A 61 7.82 -11.44 -2.69
N ARG A 62 6.83 -11.31 -3.59
CA ARG A 62 6.84 -11.98 -4.89
C ARG A 62 8.00 -11.47 -5.75
N ASP A 63 8.17 -10.16 -5.83
CA ASP A 63 9.26 -9.54 -6.59
C ASP A 63 10.63 -9.92 -6.01
N TYR A 64 10.76 -9.99 -4.68
CA TYR A 64 11.99 -10.41 -4.00
C TYR A 64 12.38 -11.84 -4.37
N VAL A 65 11.44 -12.79 -4.33
CA VAL A 65 11.69 -14.18 -4.72
C VAL A 65 12.19 -14.27 -6.17
N PHE A 66 11.53 -13.59 -7.09
CA PHE A 66 11.93 -13.61 -8.50
C PHE A 66 13.31 -12.96 -8.73
N SER A 67 13.56 -11.79 -8.13
CA SER A 67 14.75 -10.99 -8.41
C SER A 67 15.99 -11.44 -7.64
N HIS A 68 15.84 -11.89 -6.39
CA HIS A 68 16.96 -12.21 -5.49
C HIS A 68 17.15 -13.71 -5.27
N LEU A 69 16.10 -14.51 -5.42
CA LEU A 69 16.13 -15.96 -5.15
C LEU A 69 15.94 -16.80 -6.43
N GLY A 70 15.94 -16.17 -7.61
CA GLY A 70 15.81 -16.87 -8.88
C GLY A 70 14.44 -17.51 -9.11
N GLY A 71 13.41 -17.08 -8.38
CA GLY A 71 12.06 -17.63 -8.49
C GLY A 71 11.78 -18.84 -7.59
N ASP A 72 12.73 -19.26 -6.76
CA ASP A 72 12.54 -20.38 -5.84
C ASP A 72 12.06 -19.89 -4.46
N GLU A 73 10.77 -20.07 -4.17
CA GLU A 73 10.19 -19.72 -2.86
C GLU A 73 10.79 -20.54 -1.71
N ILE A 74 11.33 -21.74 -1.99
CA ILE A 74 11.96 -22.60 -0.97
C ILE A 74 13.30 -22.00 -0.52
N ALA A 75 13.92 -21.16 -1.35
CA ALA A 75 15.16 -20.48 -1.02
C ALA A 75 14.99 -19.36 0.03
N LEU A 76 13.74 -18.95 0.36
CA LEU A 76 13.48 -17.95 1.40
C LEU A 76 14.04 -18.38 2.75
N GLN A 77 14.95 -17.57 3.29
CA GLN A 77 15.51 -17.78 4.62
C GLN A 77 14.92 -16.78 5.61
N TYR A 78 15.06 -17.09 6.90
CA TYR A 78 14.59 -16.21 7.98
C TYR A 78 15.16 -14.78 7.88
N SER A 79 16.41 -14.66 7.42
CA SER A 79 17.12 -13.38 7.22
C SER A 79 16.65 -12.55 6.02
N ASP A 80 15.63 -12.99 5.29
CA ASP A 80 15.07 -12.23 4.17
C ASP A 80 13.78 -11.49 4.54
N TYR A 81 13.10 -11.92 5.62
CA TYR A 81 11.81 -11.35 6.01
C TYR A 81 11.90 -9.88 6.44
N ASP A 82 12.98 -9.46 7.08
CA ASP A 82 13.21 -8.07 7.47
C ASP A 82 13.34 -7.16 6.25
N LYS A 83 14.09 -7.59 5.23
CA LYS A 83 14.24 -6.88 3.94
C LYS A 83 12.89 -6.77 3.22
N ILE A 84 12.15 -7.87 3.15
CA ILE A 84 10.82 -7.90 2.51
C ILE A 84 9.84 -6.97 3.23
N ALA A 85 9.84 -7.00 4.57
CA ALA A 85 8.96 -6.15 5.38
C ALA A 85 9.28 -4.66 5.21
N LEU A 86 10.55 -4.28 5.28
CA LEU A 86 11.00 -2.89 5.10
C LEU A 86 10.69 -2.37 3.69
N ALA A 87 10.95 -3.17 2.66
CA ALA A 87 10.66 -2.78 1.28
C ALA A 87 9.15 -2.65 1.01
N THR A 88 8.33 -3.51 1.60
CA THR A 88 6.86 -3.39 1.52
C THR A 88 6.38 -2.09 2.17
N HIS A 89 6.93 -1.73 3.33
CA HIS A 89 6.61 -0.47 4.00
C HIS A 89 7.00 0.76 3.18
N ASN A 90 8.20 0.75 2.57
CA ASN A 90 8.66 1.86 1.74
C ASN A 90 7.80 2.03 0.47
N THR A 91 7.35 0.93 -0.13
CA THR A 91 6.44 0.97 -1.28
C THR A 91 5.11 1.64 -0.95
N LEU A 92 4.60 1.46 0.28
CA LEU A 92 3.37 2.11 0.75
C LEU A 92 3.52 3.62 1.00
N ILE A 93 4.74 4.12 1.25
CA ILE A 93 4.99 5.53 1.53
C ILE A 93 5.23 6.35 0.25
N LEU A 94 5.74 5.70 -0.81
CA LEU A 94 6.13 6.35 -2.07
C LEU A 94 4.98 6.46 -3.09
N GLN A 95 3.80 5.93 -2.79
CA GLN A 95 2.59 5.98 -3.62
C GLN A 95 1.56 6.96 -3.07
#